data_AF-A0A1F9M4W0-F1
#
_entry.id   AF-A0A1F9M4W0-F1
#
_cell.length_a   1.000
_cell.length_b   1.000
_cell.length_c   1.000
_cell.angle_alpha   90.00
_cell.angle_beta   90.00
_cell.angle_gamma   90.00
#
_symmetry.space_group_name_H-M   'P 1'
#
loop_
_entity.id
_entity.type
_entity.pdbx_description
1 polymer ?
#
loop_
_entity_poly.entity_id
_entity_poly.type
_entity_poly.pdbx_seq_one_letter_code
_entity_poly.pdbx_strand_id
1 'polypeptide(L)'
;MPEKNSSKLGRILSDPGRFCLTFELVPSRGGRSKAHSLALDFARRLAADGRIQAVSITENAGGHAALSPEVLGKEIRDMGLDVIVHFSCKDKNRNQMESLLFAWDRIGLHNLLVITGDYPKEGYRGVPKPVFDLGSVHALDLISRMNQGIFWSKAEKTHASPPKPTSFLKGVAVSPFKHLESELMMQYFKLHRKLAAGADYVITQVGFDARKFHELLLYIRRHDLNIPMLGNVFVPNMVVAGLMHRGEIPGCVIPDALYAIMQQEAASPDKGKKARLIRAAKLLAVLKGMGYSGAHIGGPGLSYDDMDFLLTSSEHYAPQWRELIGDISFGHPEGFYYFEKDAASGLNLPIPTVRSSAIQGKQIGFILACHMHQLFFNEQGLFFSSLKSACLTLEESRLAHSLDRFEHLIKFLGFGCRNCGDCTLAELAFLCPQAGCAKYLLNGPCGGSCDGWCEVYPGKRRCFFVRVYERLKSVKLEDGMAKGFVPPRNWALNQTSSWVNFFERRDHTGADK
;
A
#
# COMPACT_ATOMS: atom_id res chain seq x y z
N MET A 1 10.61 26.55 0.91
CA MET A 1 9.93 25.28 0.59
C MET A 1 8.92 25.58 -0.51
N PRO A 2 8.91 24.88 -1.66
CA PRO A 2 7.80 25.00 -2.59
C PRO A 2 6.50 24.68 -1.82
N GLU A 3 5.46 25.49 -2.01
CA GLU A 3 4.20 25.33 -1.28
C GLU A 3 3.70 23.89 -1.42
N LYS A 4 3.52 23.18 -0.29
CA LYS A 4 2.96 21.82 -0.24
C LYS A 4 1.59 21.69 -0.96
N ASN A 5 0.96 22.82 -1.31
CA ASN A 5 -0.40 22.94 -1.85
C ASN A 5 -0.47 23.71 -3.20
N SER A 6 0.49 23.50 -4.11
CA SER A 6 0.43 24.14 -5.43
C SER A 6 -0.68 23.57 -6.32
N SER A 7 -1.07 22.29 -6.18
CA SER A 7 -2.13 21.67 -6.98
C SER A 7 -3.54 21.97 -6.45
N LYS A 8 -4.53 21.99 -7.34
CA LYS A 8 -5.95 22.19 -6.99
C LYS A 8 -6.42 21.10 -6.03
N LEU A 9 -6.02 19.86 -6.27
CA LEU A 9 -6.29 18.72 -5.39
C LEU A 9 -5.73 18.92 -3.98
N GLY A 10 -4.47 19.33 -3.84
CA GLY A 10 -3.83 19.54 -2.53
C GLY A 10 -4.53 20.61 -1.69
N ARG A 11 -4.97 21.70 -2.32
CA ARG A 11 -5.76 22.76 -1.66
C ARG A 11 -7.10 22.26 -1.16
N ILE A 12 -7.80 21.46 -1.94
CA ILE A 12 -9.13 20.92 -1.56
C ILE A 12 -8.99 19.90 -0.44
N LEU A 13 -7.99 19.02 -0.49
CA LEU A 13 -7.74 18.05 0.57
C LEU A 13 -7.30 18.69 1.89
N SER A 14 -6.72 19.90 1.83
CA SER A 14 -6.33 20.67 3.01
C SER A 14 -7.47 21.49 3.60
N ASP A 15 -8.63 21.58 2.94
CA ASP A 15 -9.78 22.38 3.35
C ASP A 15 -10.85 21.50 4.02
N PRO A 16 -11.02 21.56 5.36
CA PRO A 16 -12.00 20.75 6.07
C PRO A 16 -13.46 21.04 5.68
N GLY A 17 -13.73 22.20 5.06
CA GLY A 17 -15.06 22.59 4.59
C GLY A 17 -15.45 21.98 3.25
N ARG A 18 -14.53 21.29 2.57
CA ARG A 18 -14.76 20.71 1.24
C ARG A 18 -14.69 19.19 1.27
N PHE A 19 -15.60 18.57 0.51
CA PHE A 19 -15.59 17.14 0.28
C PHE A 19 -15.00 16.84 -1.11
N CYS A 20 -13.84 16.20 -1.16
CA CYS A 20 -13.11 15.94 -2.40
C CYS A 20 -13.65 14.70 -3.13
N LEU A 21 -14.05 14.85 -4.38
CA LEU A 21 -14.46 13.74 -5.25
C LEU A 21 -13.41 13.47 -6.33
N THR A 22 -13.03 12.21 -6.45
CA THR A 22 -12.10 11.76 -7.50
C THR A 22 -12.65 10.53 -8.21
N PHE A 23 -12.24 10.30 -9.45
CA PHE A 23 -12.72 9.16 -10.25
C PHE A 23 -11.57 8.33 -10.85
N GLU A 24 -11.59 7.01 -10.74
CA GLU A 24 -10.57 6.11 -11.27
C GLU A 24 -10.83 5.69 -12.73
N LEU A 25 -9.85 5.94 -13.59
CA LEU A 25 -9.76 5.44 -14.96
C LEU A 25 -8.77 4.28 -15.04
N VAL A 26 -9.18 3.22 -15.73
CA VAL A 26 -8.34 2.05 -16.00
C VAL A 26 -7.94 2.07 -17.47
N PRO A 27 -6.65 2.30 -17.80
CA PRO A 27 -6.20 2.26 -19.18
C PRO A 27 -6.39 0.87 -19.79
N SER A 28 -6.84 0.82 -21.04
CA SER A 28 -6.88 -0.42 -21.82
C SER A 28 -5.52 -0.74 -22.45
N ARG A 29 -5.36 -1.97 -22.94
CA ARG A 29 -4.20 -2.41 -23.71
C ARG A 29 -4.21 -1.79 -25.13
N GLY A 30 -3.02 -1.45 -25.61
CA GLY A 30 -2.79 -0.80 -26.91
C GLY A 30 -2.60 0.71 -26.79
N GLY A 31 -2.03 1.35 -27.83
CA GLY A 31 -1.82 2.80 -27.84
C GLY A 31 -2.88 3.59 -28.62
N ARG A 32 -3.65 2.92 -29.48
CA ARG A 32 -4.71 3.53 -30.31
C ARG A 32 -5.95 2.67 -30.19
N SER A 33 -6.82 2.98 -29.25
CA SER A 33 -8.06 2.23 -29.04
C SER A 33 -9.26 3.16 -28.85
N LYS A 34 -10.44 2.71 -29.28
CA LYS A 34 -11.71 3.40 -29.02
C LYS A 34 -11.94 3.61 -27.52
N ALA A 35 -11.44 2.71 -26.68
CA ALA A 35 -11.55 2.82 -25.22
C ALA A 35 -10.79 4.05 -24.68
N HIS A 36 -9.62 4.39 -25.25
CA HIS A 36 -8.90 5.60 -24.87
C HIS A 36 -9.65 6.86 -25.28
N SER A 37 -10.20 6.89 -26.50
CA SER A 37 -11.03 8.02 -26.96
C SER A 37 -12.26 8.22 -26.07
N LEU A 38 -12.95 7.14 -25.69
CA LEU A 38 -14.08 7.20 -24.77
C LEU A 38 -13.68 7.68 -23.37
N ALA A 39 -12.52 7.26 -22.86
CA ALA A 39 -12.00 7.72 -21.58
C ALA A 39 -11.67 9.22 -21.60
N LEU A 40 -11.07 9.73 -22.68
CA LEU A 40 -10.80 11.16 -22.86
C LEU A 40 -12.07 12.00 -22.99
N ASP A 41 -13.06 11.52 -23.75
CA ASP A 41 -14.36 12.20 -23.87
C ASP A 41 -15.10 12.24 -22.53
N PHE A 42 -15.05 11.15 -21.78
CA PHE A 42 -15.60 11.09 -20.43
C PHE A 42 -14.88 12.06 -19.48
N ALA A 43 -13.54 12.09 -19.48
CA ALA A 43 -12.75 13.04 -18.69
C ALA A 43 -13.06 14.50 -19.05
N ARG A 44 -13.26 14.81 -20.34
CA ARG A 44 -13.68 16.15 -20.80
C ARG A 44 -15.03 16.56 -20.22
N ARG A 45 -16.01 15.64 -20.17
CA ARG A 45 -17.32 15.92 -19.54
C ARG A 45 -17.19 16.14 -18.04
N LEU A 46 -16.38 15.33 -17.34
CA LEU A 46 -16.12 15.53 -15.91
C LEU A 46 -15.44 16.88 -15.63
N ALA A 47 -14.50 17.30 -16.48
CA ALA A 47 -13.84 18.59 -16.37
C ALA A 47 -14.83 19.76 -16.53
N ALA A 48 -15.77 19.65 -17.46
CA ALA A 48 -16.80 20.66 -17.69
C ALA A 48 -17.84 20.74 -16.56
N ASP A 49 -18.19 19.60 -15.95
CA ASP A 49 -19.14 19.51 -14.84
C ASP A 49 -18.57 20.13 -13.54
N GLY A 50 -17.31 19.83 -13.22
CA GLY A 50 -16.60 20.40 -12.08
C GLY A 50 -16.87 19.76 -10.72
N ARG A 51 -17.84 18.84 -10.58
CA ARG A 51 -18.05 18.08 -9.32
C ARG A 51 -16.90 17.13 -8.99
N ILE A 52 -16.23 16.56 -10.00
CA ILE A 52 -15.02 15.74 -9.82
C ILE A 52 -13.78 16.62 -9.85
N GLN A 53 -12.96 16.58 -8.80
CA GLN A 53 -11.77 17.42 -8.68
C GLN A 53 -10.55 16.87 -9.41
N ALA A 54 -10.42 15.54 -9.47
CA ALA A 54 -9.33 14.88 -10.17
C ALA A 54 -9.74 13.50 -10.68
N VAL A 55 -9.11 13.06 -11.76
CA VAL A 55 -9.17 11.66 -12.20
C VAL A 55 -7.89 10.93 -11.82
N SER A 56 -8.03 9.72 -11.31
CA SER A 56 -6.90 8.83 -11.07
C SER A 56 -6.71 7.89 -12.25
N ILE A 57 -5.47 7.56 -12.59
CA ILE A 57 -5.16 6.66 -13.71
C ILE A 57 -4.31 5.52 -13.20
N THR A 58 -4.84 4.30 -13.31
CA THR A 58 -4.15 3.09 -12.84
C THR A 58 -2.94 2.74 -13.70
N GLU A 59 -1.94 2.13 -13.08
CA GLU A 59 -0.74 1.62 -13.77
C GLU A 59 -0.75 0.09 -13.82
N ASN A 60 -0.91 -0.47 -15.03
CA ASN A 60 -0.88 -1.92 -15.29
C ASN A 60 -1.79 -2.73 -14.31
N ALA A 61 -3.01 -2.27 -14.04
CA ALA A 61 -3.88 -2.85 -13.01
C ALA A 61 -3.98 -4.40 -13.10
N GLY A 62 -3.93 -5.09 -11.95
CA GLY A 62 -3.99 -6.55 -11.89
C GLY A 62 -2.75 -7.29 -12.41
N GLY A 63 -1.71 -6.56 -12.86
CA GLY A 63 -0.51 -7.16 -13.45
C GLY A 63 -0.60 -7.32 -14.97
N HIS A 64 -1.55 -6.65 -15.62
CA HIS A 64 -1.74 -6.67 -17.06
C HIS A 64 -1.10 -5.43 -17.71
N ALA A 65 -0.38 -5.63 -18.82
CA ALA A 65 0.20 -4.51 -19.56
C ALA A 65 -0.88 -3.64 -20.21
N ALA A 66 -0.88 -2.35 -19.90
CA ALA A 66 -1.80 -1.35 -20.43
C ALA A 66 -1.03 -0.13 -20.97
N LEU A 67 -1.74 0.83 -21.55
CA LEU A 67 -1.14 2.13 -21.89
C LEU A 67 -0.59 2.79 -20.61
N SER A 68 0.64 3.30 -20.68
CA SER A 68 1.27 3.97 -19.56
C SER A 68 0.43 5.18 -19.11
N PRO A 69 0.19 5.35 -17.79
CA PRO A 69 -0.80 6.30 -17.29
C PRO A 69 -0.41 7.75 -17.56
N GLU A 70 0.89 8.07 -17.69
CA GLU A 70 1.38 9.42 -17.97
C GLU A 70 0.97 9.96 -19.34
N VAL A 71 0.69 9.08 -20.32
CA VAL A 71 0.25 9.48 -21.65
C VAL A 71 -1.15 10.08 -21.57
N LEU A 72 -2.10 9.33 -21.02
CA LEU A 72 -3.46 9.82 -20.78
C LEU A 72 -3.48 10.94 -19.75
N GLY A 73 -2.62 10.86 -18.73
CA GLY A 73 -2.54 11.87 -17.68
C GLY A 73 -2.16 13.23 -18.22
N LYS A 74 -1.18 13.29 -19.12
CA LYS A 74 -0.82 14.53 -19.81
C LYS A 74 -2.01 15.09 -20.60
N GLU A 75 -2.68 14.26 -21.40
CA GLU A 75 -3.81 14.70 -22.23
C GLU A 75 -4.96 15.26 -21.39
N ILE A 76 -5.32 14.59 -20.30
CA ILE A 76 -6.42 15.02 -19.41
C ILE A 76 -6.03 16.28 -18.64
N ARG A 77 -4.79 16.37 -18.16
CA ARG A 77 -4.30 17.55 -17.44
C ARG A 77 -4.26 18.78 -18.35
N ASP A 78 -3.91 18.62 -19.63
CA ASP A 78 -3.98 19.70 -20.63
C ASP A 78 -5.43 20.17 -20.89
N MET A 79 -6.46 19.41 -20.50
CA MET A 79 -7.87 19.82 -20.50
C MET A 79 -8.29 20.59 -19.23
N GLY A 80 -7.39 20.78 -18.26
CA GLY A 80 -7.65 21.52 -17.02
C GLY A 80 -8.22 20.70 -15.86
N LEU A 81 -8.20 19.36 -15.95
CA LEU A 81 -8.58 18.47 -14.86
C LEU A 81 -7.34 17.91 -14.17
N ASP A 82 -7.27 17.97 -12.84
CA ASP A 82 -6.15 17.39 -12.10
C ASP A 82 -6.11 15.87 -12.31
N VAL A 83 -4.89 15.33 -12.40
CA VAL A 83 -4.67 13.89 -12.59
C VAL A 83 -3.87 13.33 -11.42
N ILE A 84 -4.34 12.23 -10.86
CA ILE A 84 -3.62 11.38 -9.91
C ILE A 84 -3.04 10.20 -10.70
N VAL A 85 -1.73 10.09 -10.80
CA VAL A 85 -1.09 8.97 -11.48
C VAL A 85 -0.77 7.87 -10.46
N HIS A 86 -1.21 6.64 -10.70
CA HIS A 86 -0.80 5.53 -9.85
C HIS A 86 0.69 5.27 -10.08
N PHE A 87 1.49 5.41 -9.03
CA PHE A 87 2.91 5.08 -9.05
C PHE A 87 3.09 3.71 -8.42
N SER A 88 3.11 2.68 -9.27
CA SER A 88 3.27 1.30 -8.84
C SER A 88 4.75 0.93 -8.79
N CYS A 89 5.20 0.42 -7.66
CA CYS A 89 6.60 0.03 -7.49
C CYS A 89 6.98 -1.24 -8.27
N LYS A 90 5.99 -2.00 -8.74
CA LYS A 90 6.22 -3.21 -9.53
C LYS A 90 6.87 -2.86 -10.88
N ASP A 91 7.60 -3.84 -11.42
CA ASP A 91 8.25 -3.80 -12.73
C ASP A 91 9.34 -2.72 -12.86
N LYS A 92 9.77 -2.10 -11.75
CA LYS A 92 10.75 -1.01 -11.72
C LYS A 92 11.83 -1.22 -10.67
N ASN A 93 13.06 -0.85 -11.02
CA ASN A 93 14.12 -0.59 -10.04
C ASN A 93 14.14 0.89 -9.66
N ARG A 94 14.95 1.26 -8.65
CA ARG A 94 15.03 2.65 -8.17
C ARG A 94 15.42 3.68 -9.25
N ASN A 95 16.25 3.30 -10.22
CA ASN A 95 16.65 4.21 -11.31
C ASN A 95 15.48 4.50 -12.26
N GLN A 96 14.70 3.47 -12.62
CA GLN A 96 13.51 3.64 -13.45
C GLN A 96 12.45 4.46 -12.72
N MET A 97 12.29 4.25 -11.41
CA MET A 97 11.39 5.03 -10.55
C MET A 97 11.75 6.51 -10.57
N GLU A 98 13.01 6.84 -10.28
CA GLU A 98 13.50 8.22 -10.26
C GLU A 98 13.41 8.90 -11.64
N SER A 99 13.79 8.19 -12.72
CA SER A 99 13.68 8.71 -14.09
C SER A 99 12.23 9.04 -14.49
N LEU A 100 11.26 8.19 -14.10
CA LEU A 100 9.84 8.46 -14.34
C LEU A 100 9.36 9.66 -13.54
N LEU A 101 9.77 9.79 -12.28
CA LEU A 101 9.43 10.95 -11.47
C LEU A 101 9.97 12.25 -12.10
N PHE A 102 11.21 12.28 -12.58
CA PHE A 102 11.70 13.45 -13.32
C PHE A 102 10.88 13.74 -14.58
N ALA A 103 10.49 12.71 -15.34
CA ALA A 103 9.66 12.89 -16.51
C ALA A 103 8.28 13.46 -16.15
N TRP A 104 7.66 12.96 -15.08
CA TRP A 104 6.33 13.38 -14.61
C TRP A 104 6.34 14.80 -14.03
N ASP A 105 7.39 15.16 -13.29
CA ASP A 105 7.60 16.53 -12.83
C ASP A 105 7.72 17.49 -14.03
N ARG A 106 8.53 17.12 -15.02
CA ARG A 106 8.74 17.92 -16.24
C ARG A 106 7.46 18.16 -17.03
N ILE A 107 6.59 17.15 -17.12
CA ILE A 107 5.33 17.29 -17.84
C ILE A 107 4.21 17.82 -16.95
N GLY A 108 4.40 18.07 -15.65
CA GLY A 108 3.39 18.64 -14.76
C GLY A 108 2.35 17.66 -14.24
N LEU A 109 2.73 16.39 -13.99
CA LEU A 109 1.89 15.39 -13.33
C LEU A 109 2.36 15.21 -11.89
N HIS A 110 1.83 16.03 -10.99
CA HIS A 110 2.34 16.13 -9.62
C HIS A 110 1.53 15.39 -8.56
N ASN A 111 0.32 14.90 -8.85
CA ASN A 111 -0.46 14.13 -7.88
C ASN A 111 -0.25 12.64 -8.11
N LEU A 112 0.17 11.90 -7.07
CA LEU A 112 0.54 10.50 -7.15
C LEU A 112 -0.31 9.65 -6.20
N LEU A 113 -0.63 8.42 -6.61
CA LEU A 113 -1.03 7.36 -5.68
C LEU A 113 0.07 6.30 -5.61
N VAL A 114 0.88 6.33 -4.55
CA VAL A 114 2.06 5.47 -4.40
C VAL A 114 1.66 4.11 -3.82
N ILE A 115 1.84 3.06 -4.61
CA ILE A 115 1.44 1.68 -4.28
C ILE A 115 2.57 0.70 -4.56
N THR A 116 2.55 -0.44 -3.85
CA THR A 116 3.53 -1.51 -4.09
C THR A 116 3.28 -2.21 -5.42
N GLY A 117 2.01 -2.34 -5.82
CA GLY A 117 1.61 -3.02 -7.05
C GLY A 117 1.33 -4.51 -6.87
N ASP A 118 0.50 -5.04 -7.75
CA ASP A 118 0.18 -6.47 -7.83
C ASP A 118 1.32 -7.30 -8.40
N TYR A 119 1.38 -8.57 -8.03
CA TYR A 119 2.33 -9.50 -8.63
C TYR A 119 1.99 -9.72 -10.13
N PRO A 120 2.98 -9.70 -11.05
CA PRO A 120 2.70 -9.89 -12.46
C PRO A 120 2.21 -11.33 -12.74
N LYS A 121 1.14 -11.44 -13.54
CA LYS A 121 0.49 -12.74 -13.86
C LYS A 121 0.65 -13.16 -15.32
N GLU A 122 0.90 -12.23 -16.24
CA GLU A 122 1.04 -12.49 -17.66
C GLU A 122 1.99 -11.49 -18.33
N GLY A 123 2.42 -11.81 -19.56
CA GLY A 123 3.40 -11.02 -20.31
C GLY A 123 3.70 -11.61 -21.68
N TYR A 124 4.63 -10.99 -22.42
CA TYR A 124 5.06 -11.48 -23.73
C TYR A 124 5.71 -12.86 -23.61
N ARG A 125 5.05 -13.87 -24.19
CA ARG A 125 5.49 -15.29 -24.16
C ARG A 125 5.66 -15.89 -22.76
N GLY A 126 4.93 -15.37 -21.76
CA GLY A 126 4.91 -15.94 -20.41
C GLY A 126 4.87 -14.90 -19.30
N VAL A 127 5.05 -15.35 -18.05
CA VAL A 127 5.08 -14.48 -16.87
C VAL A 127 6.44 -13.76 -16.80
N PRO A 128 6.47 -12.43 -16.66
CA PRO A 128 7.73 -11.70 -16.57
C PRO A 128 8.41 -11.91 -15.21
N LYS A 129 9.71 -11.57 -15.14
CA LYS A 129 10.42 -11.51 -13.85
C LYS A 129 9.78 -10.42 -12.97
N PRO A 130 9.35 -10.73 -11.74
CA PRO A 130 8.86 -9.70 -10.83
C PRO A 130 10.00 -8.76 -10.43
N VAL A 131 9.77 -7.46 -10.52
CA VAL A 131 10.72 -6.44 -10.05
C VAL A 131 10.06 -5.65 -8.92
N PHE A 132 10.63 -5.77 -7.72
CA PHE A 132 10.20 -5.08 -6.50
C PHE A 132 11.44 -4.60 -5.74
N ASP A 133 12.25 -3.73 -6.37
CA ASP A 133 13.46 -3.19 -5.73
C ASP A 133 13.10 -2.31 -4.51
N LEU A 134 12.10 -1.44 -4.69
CA LEU A 134 11.54 -0.60 -3.64
C LEU A 134 10.08 -0.99 -3.37
N GLY A 135 9.65 -0.94 -2.11
CA GLY A 135 8.24 -0.99 -1.73
C GLY A 135 7.63 0.40 -1.65
N SER A 136 6.31 0.50 -1.44
CA SER A 136 5.64 1.82 -1.39
C SER A 136 6.18 2.77 -0.31
N VAL A 137 6.68 2.23 0.82
CA VAL A 137 7.28 3.07 1.88
C VAL A 137 8.61 3.67 1.40
N HIS A 138 9.44 2.87 0.73
CA HIS A 138 10.69 3.35 0.15
C HIS A 138 10.48 4.34 -0.99
N ALA A 139 9.48 4.08 -1.84
CA ALA A 139 9.12 5.00 -2.91
C ALA A 139 8.64 6.36 -2.36
N LEU A 140 7.87 6.35 -1.26
CA LEU A 140 7.49 7.59 -0.57
C LEU A 140 8.72 8.33 -0.04
N ASP A 141 9.66 7.64 0.61
CA ASP A 141 10.89 8.26 1.11
C ASP A 141 11.70 8.90 -0.04
N LEU A 142 11.86 8.18 -1.16
CA LEU A 142 12.49 8.70 -2.38
C LEU A 142 11.81 9.99 -2.85
N ILE A 143 10.49 9.98 -3.05
CA ILE A 143 9.74 11.14 -3.54
C ILE A 143 9.82 12.30 -2.53
N SER A 144 9.76 12.01 -1.23
CA SER A 144 9.89 13.00 -0.16
C SER A 144 11.26 13.68 -0.18
N ARG A 145 12.35 12.91 -0.38
CA ARG A 145 13.70 13.46 -0.55
C ARG A 145 13.83 14.30 -1.82
N MET A 146 13.26 13.86 -2.94
CA MET A 146 13.22 14.66 -4.17
C MET A 146 12.47 15.98 -3.99
N ASN A 147 11.33 15.97 -3.28
CA ASN A 147 10.59 17.20 -2.92
C ASN A 147 11.39 18.14 -2.00
N GLN A 148 12.34 17.60 -1.22
CA GLN A 148 13.25 18.37 -0.38
C GLN A 148 14.50 18.85 -1.16
N GLY A 149 14.67 18.43 -2.41
CA GLY A 149 15.88 18.69 -3.20
C GLY A 149 17.08 17.84 -2.81
N ILE A 150 16.86 16.72 -2.12
CA ILE A 150 17.89 15.76 -1.70
C ILE A 150 17.96 14.65 -2.75
N PHE A 151 19.05 14.60 -3.51
CA PHE A 151 19.29 13.62 -4.57
C PHE A 151 20.54 12.79 -4.29
N TRP A 152 20.57 11.54 -4.79
CA TRP A 152 21.56 10.52 -4.42
C TRP A 152 22.69 10.41 -5.46
N SER A 153 23.47 11.49 -5.63
CA SER A 153 24.68 11.47 -6.46
C SER A 153 25.78 12.37 -5.89
N LYS A 154 26.99 11.81 -5.77
CA LYS A 154 28.20 12.58 -5.43
C LYS A 154 28.58 13.58 -6.53
N ALA A 155 28.25 13.28 -7.79
CA ALA A 155 28.55 14.13 -8.94
C ALA A 155 27.61 15.35 -9.04
N GLU A 156 26.37 15.24 -8.58
CA GLU A 156 25.37 16.33 -8.60
C GLU A 156 25.76 17.52 -7.72
N LYS A 157 26.54 17.29 -6.64
CA LYS A 157 27.09 18.37 -5.81
C LYS A 157 28.11 19.24 -6.54
N THR A 158 28.65 18.76 -7.65
CA THR A 158 29.68 19.44 -8.47
C THR A 158 29.17 19.93 -9.83
N HIS A 159 27.91 19.66 -10.17
CA HIS A 159 27.31 20.15 -11.41
C HIS A 159 27.00 21.66 -11.32
N ALA A 160 27.24 22.39 -12.42
CA ALA A 160 26.93 23.81 -12.52
C ALA A 160 25.42 24.13 -12.33
N SER A 161 24.55 23.14 -12.54
CA SER A 161 23.09 23.24 -12.37
C SER A 161 22.55 21.98 -11.67
N PRO A 162 22.45 21.96 -10.34
CA PRO A 162 21.88 20.81 -9.63
C PRO A 162 20.38 20.66 -9.91
N PRO A 163 19.81 19.44 -9.76
CA PRO A 163 18.37 19.23 -9.91
C PRO A 163 17.59 20.09 -8.90
N LYS A 164 16.44 20.63 -9.34
CA LYS A 164 15.57 21.43 -8.47
C LYS A 164 14.64 20.52 -7.67
N PRO A 165 14.19 20.95 -6.47
CA PRO A 165 13.17 20.23 -5.72
C PRO A 165 11.90 20.01 -6.55
N THR A 166 11.34 18.80 -6.49
CA THR A 166 10.04 18.47 -7.09
C THR A 166 8.89 18.92 -6.18
N SER A 167 7.65 18.78 -6.64
CA SER A 167 6.45 19.21 -5.88
C SER A 167 5.32 18.17 -5.87
N PHE A 168 5.67 16.89 -5.73
CA PHE A 168 4.68 15.82 -5.74
C PHE A 168 3.78 15.80 -4.50
N LEU A 169 2.47 15.72 -4.72
CA LEU A 169 1.46 15.38 -3.72
C LEU A 169 1.31 13.85 -3.66
N LYS A 170 1.55 13.26 -2.50
CA LYS A 170 1.79 11.81 -2.32
C LYS A 170 0.60 11.15 -1.61
N GLY A 171 -0.28 10.53 -2.39
CA GLY A 171 -1.36 9.67 -1.89
C GLY A 171 -0.88 8.26 -1.60
N VAL A 172 -1.52 7.59 -0.64
CA VAL A 172 -1.24 6.18 -0.33
C VAL A 172 -2.50 5.34 -0.11
N ALA A 173 -2.41 4.04 -0.38
CA ALA A 173 -3.49 3.11 -0.10
C ALA A 173 -3.42 2.48 1.31
N VAL A 174 -4.56 2.25 1.97
CA VAL A 174 -4.67 1.39 3.18
C VAL A 174 -5.93 0.52 3.11
N SER A 175 -5.86 -0.72 3.56
CA SER A 175 -7.05 -1.59 3.63
C SER A 175 -7.49 -1.80 5.08
N PRO A 176 -8.61 -1.19 5.52
CA PRO A 176 -9.23 -1.52 6.81
C PRO A 176 -10.09 -2.80 6.73
N PHE A 177 -10.26 -3.38 5.55
CA PHE A 177 -11.19 -4.50 5.29
C PHE A 177 -10.59 -5.88 5.52
N LYS A 178 -9.49 -5.97 6.26
CA LYS A 178 -8.92 -7.26 6.68
C LYS A 178 -9.70 -7.80 7.88
N HIS A 179 -10.09 -9.06 7.80
CA HIS A 179 -10.86 -9.72 8.85
C HIS A 179 -9.96 -10.45 9.85
N LEU A 180 -8.71 -10.81 9.51
CA LEU A 180 -7.75 -11.29 10.49
C LEU A 180 -7.03 -10.14 11.19
N GLU A 181 -6.87 -10.25 12.51
CA GLU A 181 -6.12 -9.28 13.32
C GLU A 181 -4.71 -9.05 12.78
N SER A 182 -3.98 -10.12 12.46
CA SER A 182 -2.61 -10.07 11.98
C SER A 182 -2.47 -9.40 10.60
N GLU A 183 -3.52 -9.44 9.79
CA GLU A 183 -3.55 -8.74 8.52
C GLU A 183 -3.92 -7.27 8.71
N LEU A 184 -4.96 -6.98 9.50
CA LEU A 184 -5.44 -5.62 9.74
C LEU A 184 -4.39 -4.77 10.45
N MET A 185 -3.84 -5.25 11.56
CA MET A 185 -2.84 -4.51 12.33
C MET A 185 -1.60 -4.20 11.50
N MET A 186 -1.18 -5.14 10.63
CA MET A 186 -0.07 -4.90 9.71
C MET A 186 -0.39 -3.85 8.64
N GLN A 187 -1.65 -3.69 8.20
CA GLN A 187 -2.04 -2.56 7.34
C GLN A 187 -1.89 -1.23 8.08
N TYR A 188 -2.33 -1.17 9.34
CA TYR A 188 -2.24 0.04 10.16
C TYR A 188 -0.79 0.38 10.53
N PHE A 189 0.04 -0.60 10.90
CA PHE A 189 1.46 -0.38 11.13
C PHE A 189 2.17 0.12 9.87
N LYS A 190 1.86 -0.45 8.70
CA LYS A 190 2.40 0.08 7.43
C LYS A 190 1.89 1.50 7.15
N LEU A 191 0.67 1.86 7.54
CA LEU A 191 0.16 3.22 7.40
C LEU A 191 1.03 4.20 8.20
N HIS A 192 1.37 3.92 9.45
CA HIS A 192 2.32 4.73 10.24
C HIS A 192 3.65 4.94 9.48
N ARG A 193 4.22 3.86 8.91
CA ARG A 193 5.45 3.96 8.11
C ARG A 193 5.31 4.82 6.87
N LYS A 194 4.17 4.75 6.19
CA LYS A 194 3.87 5.58 5.01
C LYS A 194 3.73 7.06 5.37
N LEU A 195 3.10 7.36 6.51
CA LEU A 195 2.99 8.71 7.05
C LEU A 195 4.36 9.26 7.42
N ALA A 196 5.18 8.48 8.12
CA ALA A 196 6.55 8.84 8.46
C ALA A 196 7.42 9.07 7.22
N ALA A 197 7.20 8.32 6.14
CA ALA A 197 7.86 8.53 4.84
C ALA A 197 7.31 9.73 4.03
N GLY A 198 6.30 10.45 4.57
CA GLY A 198 5.82 11.72 4.04
C GLY A 198 4.53 11.67 3.22
N ALA A 199 3.66 10.65 3.37
CA ALA A 199 2.36 10.65 2.71
C ALA A 199 1.50 11.90 3.05
N ASP A 200 0.80 12.45 2.05
CA ASP A 200 -0.01 13.67 2.16
C ASP A 200 -1.51 13.37 2.25
N TYR A 201 -1.99 12.26 1.69
CA TYR A 201 -3.38 11.80 1.83
C TYR A 201 -3.51 10.27 1.72
N VAL A 202 -4.64 9.73 2.14
CA VAL A 202 -4.96 8.29 2.12
C VAL A 202 -6.18 8.01 1.26
N ILE A 203 -6.12 6.97 0.44
CA ILE A 203 -7.29 6.34 -0.19
C ILE A 203 -7.47 4.96 0.42
N THR A 204 -8.68 4.60 0.86
CA THR A 204 -8.92 3.23 1.33
C THR A 204 -8.90 2.25 0.16
N GLN A 205 -8.58 0.98 0.42
CA GLN A 205 -8.89 -0.09 -0.53
C GLN A 205 -10.42 -0.20 -0.71
N VAL A 206 -10.87 -0.89 -1.76
CA VAL A 206 -12.27 -1.27 -1.93
C VAL A 206 -12.75 -2.12 -0.75
N GLY A 207 -13.94 -1.81 -0.25
CA GLY A 207 -14.62 -2.57 0.78
C GLY A 207 -16.07 -2.13 0.95
N PHE A 208 -16.87 -2.95 1.63
CA PHE A 208 -18.32 -2.79 1.71
C PHE A 208 -18.82 -2.89 3.16
N ASP A 209 -18.02 -2.41 4.11
CA ASP A 209 -18.35 -2.44 5.53
C ASP A 209 -18.15 -1.06 6.18
N ALA A 210 -19.26 -0.37 6.46
CA ALA A 210 -19.28 0.94 7.10
C ALA A 210 -18.57 0.96 8.45
N ARG A 211 -18.61 -0.16 9.20
CA ARG A 211 -17.93 -0.26 10.48
C ARG A 211 -16.42 -0.27 10.30
N LYS A 212 -15.89 -0.86 9.21
CA LYS A 212 -14.45 -0.79 8.88
C LYS A 212 -14.00 0.58 8.39
N PHE A 213 -14.85 1.31 7.66
CA PHE A 213 -14.57 2.72 7.35
C PHE A 213 -14.49 3.57 8.63
N HIS A 214 -15.48 3.43 9.52
CA HIS A 214 -15.47 4.16 10.80
C HIS A 214 -14.30 3.75 11.72
N GLU A 215 -13.91 2.46 11.71
CA GLU A 215 -12.77 1.95 12.47
C GLU A 215 -11.48 2.69 12.09
N LEU A 216 -11.24 2.92 10.80
CA LEU A 216 -10.07 3.66 10.34
C LEU A 216 -10.09 5.11 10.85
N LEU A 217 -11.23 5.81 10.80
CA LEU A 217 -11.37 7.17 11.34
C LEU A 217 -11.02 7.24 12.83
N LEU A 218 -11.55 6.31 13.63
CA LEU A 218 -11.26 6.25 15.06
C LEU A 218 -9.80 5.89 15.33
N TYR A 219 -9.20 5.01 14.52
CA TYR A 219 -7.79 4.62 14.65
C TYR A 219 -6.88 5.82 14.40
N ILE A 220 -7.11 6.53 13.30
CA ILE A 220 -6.39 7.76 12.93
C ILE A 220 -6.48 8.80 14.06
N ARG A 221 -7.68 9.06 14.58
CA ARG A 221 -7.90 10.01 15.69
C ARG A 221 -7.19 9.57 16.97
N ARG A 222 -7.27 8.29 17.34
CA ARG A 222 -6.65 7.74 18.55
C ARG A 222 -5.12 7.86 18.54
N HIS A 223 -4.52 7.85 17.35
CA HIS A 223 -3.08 7.91 17.16
C HIS A 223 -2.59 9.31 16.71
N ASP A 224 -3.43 10.34 16.81
CA ASP A 224 -3.12 11.73 16.46
C ASP A 224 -2.56 11.89 15.03
N LEU A 225 -3.04 11.05 14.11
CA LEU A 225 -2.63 11.07 12.71
C LEU A 225 -3.47 12.11 11.95
N ASN A 226 -2.91 13.27 11.66
CA ASN A 226 -3.61 14.32 10.91
C ASN A 226 -3.40 14.14 9.41
N ILE A 227 -4.20 13.30 8.75
CA ILE A 227 -4.13 13.07 7.31
C ILE A 227 -5.53 13.02 6.66
N PRO A 228 -5.77 13.74 5.54
CA PRO A 228 -7.03 13.62 4.81
C PRO A 228 -7.22 12.22 4.24
N MET A 229 -8.45 11.71 4.36
CA MET A 229 -8.82 10.37 3.92
C MET A 229 -9.95 10.41 2.90
N LEU A 230 -9.78 9.65 1.83
CA LEU A 230 -10.80 9.41 0.82
C LEU A 230 -11.26 7.95 0.93
N GLY A 231 -12.56 7.75 1.12
CA GLY A 231 -13.15 6.41 1.10
C GLY A 231 -13.34 5.93 -0.34
N ASN A 232 -12.94 4.71 -0.66
CA ASN A 232 -13.16 4.15 -1.98
C ASN A 232 -14.62 3.72 -2.14
N VAL A 233 -15.28 4.23 -3.18
CA VAL A 233 -16.65 3.92 -3.58
C VAL A 233 -16.60 3.18 -4.91
N PHE A 234 -16.57 1.84 -4.84
CA PHE A 234 -16.46 0.99 -6.02
C PHE A 234 -17.83 0.49 -6.49
N VAL A 235 -18.06 0.52 -7.80
CA VAL A 235 -19.29 0.05 -8.47
C VAL A 235 -18.99 -1.22 -9.28
N PRO A 236 -18.91 -2.41 -8.65
CA PRO A 236 -18.55 -3.64 -9.35
C PRO A 236 -19.68 -4.16 -10.23
N ASN A 237 -19.42 -4.40 -11.51
CA ASN A 237 -20.34 -5.20 -12.33
C ASN A 237 -20.36 -6.68 -11.86
N MET A 238 -21.29 -7.51 -12.34
CA MET A 238 -21.42 -8.89 -11.86
C MET A 238 -20.18 -9.76 -12.14
N VAL A 239 -19.47 -9.48 -13.22
CA VAL A 239 -18.23 -10.20 -13.57
C VAL A 239 -17.16 -9.91 -12.54
N VAL A 240 -16.90 -8.62 -12.26
CA VAL A 240 -15.90 -8.19 -11.28
C VAL A 240 -16.31 -8.61 -9.87
N ALA A 241 -17.59 -8.52 -9.51
CA ALA A 241 -18.08 -8.96 -8.22
C ALA A 241 -17.81 -10.47 -7.99
N GLY A 242 -18.04 -11.30 -9.02
CA GLY A 242 -17.73 -12.73 -8.95
C GLY A 242 -16.23 -13.01 -8.80
N LEU A 243 -15.36 -12.26 -9.48
CA LEU A 243 -13.91 -12.39 -9.33
C LEU A 243 -13.44 -12.01 -7.90
N MET A 244 -13.98 -10.93 -7.33
CA MET A 244 -13.69 -10.51 -5.96
C MET A 244 -14.21 -11.51 -4.93
N HIS A 245 -15.41 -12.05 -5.13
CA HIS A 245 -16.01 -13.06 -4.24
C HIS A 245 -15.19 -14.36 -4.23
N ARG A 246 -14.65 -14.79 -5.38
CA ARG A 246 -13.77 -15.97 -5.47
C ARG A 246 -12.31 -15.71 -5.05
N GLY A 247 -11.98 -14.49 -4.61
CA GLY A 247 -10.62 -14.13 -4.20
C GLY A 247 -9.61 -14.03 -5.34
N GLU A 248 -10.05 -13.89 -6.59
CA GLU A 248 -9.16 -13.80 -7.75
C GLU A 248 -8.52 -12.42 -7.91
N ILE A 249 -9.11 -11.39 -7.28
CA ILE A 249 -8.58 -10.02 -7.19
C ILE A 249 -7.92 -9.83 -5.82
N PRO A 250 -6.58 -9.73 -5.74
CA PRO A 250 -5.87 -9.65 -4.47
C PRO A 250 -6.33 -8.50 -3.58
N GLY A 251 -6.75 -8.81 -2.35
CA GLY A 251 -7.08 -7.83 -1.33
C GLY A 251 -8.43 -7.11 -1.49
N CYS A 252 -9.24 -7.50 -2.47
CA CYS A 252 -10.58 -6.97 -2.73
C CYS A 252 -11.60 -8.11 -2.62
N VAL A 253 -12.48 -8.04 -1.62
CA VAL A 253 -13.44 -9.13 -1.32
C VAL A 253 -14.87 -8.61 -1.42
N ILE A 254 -15.71 -9.35 -2.13
CA ILE A 254 -17.17 -9.21 -2.05
C ILE A 254 -17.68 -10.28 -1.08
N PRO A 255 -18.20 -9.88 0.09
CA PRO A 255 -18.76 -10.81 1.07
C PRO A 255 -19.96 -11.57 0.51
N ASP A 256 -20.17 -12.80 0.98
CA ASP A 256 -21.23 -13.71 0.52
C ASP A 256 -22.62 -13.06 0.53
N ALA A 257 -22.95 -12.37 1.62
CA ALA A 257 -24.23 -11.68 1.77
C ALA A 257 -24.44 -10.61 0.68
N LEU A 258 -23.40 -9.83 0.36
CA LEU A 258 -23.47 -8.83 -0.70
C LEU A 258 -23.55 -9.50 -2.08
N TYR A 259 -22.77 -10.57 -2.30
CA TYR A 259 -22.80 -11.28 -3.58
C TYR A 259 -24.18 -11.87 -3.87
N ALA A 260 -24.83 -12.47 -2.87
CA ALA A 260 -26.18 -13.01 -2.99
C ALA A 260 -27.22 -11.94 -3.36
N ILE A 261 -27.15 -10.76 -2.72
CA ILE A 261 -28.00 -9.61 -3.06
C ILE A 261 -27.75 -9.19 -4.52
N MET A 262 -26.49 -9.06 -4.92
CA MET A 262 -26.15 -8.66 -6.29
C MET A 262 -26.62 -9.68 -7.34
N GLN A 263 -26.61 -10.98 -7.02
CA GLN A 263 -27.16 -12.01 -7.90
C GLN A 263 -28.69 -11.87 -8.06
N GLN A 264 -29.41 -11.56 -6.99
CA GLN A 264 -30.85 -11.30 -7.04
C GLN A 264 -31.15 -10.05 -7.87
N GLU A 265 -30.42 -8.96 -7.64
CA GLU A 265 -30.54 -7.71 -8.40
C GLU A 265 -30.27 -7.91 -9.89
N ALA A 266 -29.38 -8.83 -10.25
CA ALA A 266 -29.04 -9.14 -11.64
C ALA A 266 -30.19 -9.76 -12.44
N ALA A 267 -31.27 -10.22 -11.79
CA ALA A 267 -32.48 -10.71 -12.45
C ALA A 267 -33.37 -9.57 -13.02
N SER A 268 -33.10 -8.32 -12.64
CA SER A 268 -33.82 -7.16 -13.18
C SER A 268 -33.47 -6.87 -14.64
N PRO A 269 -34.31 -6.14 -15.41
CA PRO A 269 -34.06 -5.84 -16.83
C PRO A 269 -32.74 -5.11 -17.11
N ASP A 270 -32.29 -4.26 -16.18
CA ASP A 270 -31.02 -3.53 -16.28
C ASP A 270 -29.81 -4.32 -15.73
N LYS A 271 -30.03 -5.60 -15.39
CA LYS A 271 -29.03 -6.51 -14.80
C LYS A 271 -28.42 -5.95 -13.51
N GLY A 272 -29.24 -5.27 -12.70
CA GLY A 272 -28.87 -4.72 -11.39
C GLY A 272 -28.00 -3.45 -11.48
N LYS A 273 -27.97 -2.75 -12.62
CA LYS A 273 -27.15 -1.54 -12.80
C LYS A 273 -27.57 -0.43 -11.83
N LYS A 274 -28.86 -0.08 -11.81
CA LYS A 274 -29.40 0.97 -10.93
C LYS A 274 -29.19 0.64 -9.46
N ALA A 275 -29.39 -0.61 -9.06
CA ALA A 275 -29.20 -1.04 -7.66
C ALA A 275 -27.74 -0.84 -7.19
N ARG A 276 -26.76 -1.16 -8.05
CA ARG A 276 -25.33 -0.89 -7.78
C ARG A 276 -25.00 0.59 -7.67
N LEU A 277 -25.57 1.43 -8.53
CA LEU A 277 -25.39 2.88 -8.45
C LEU A 277 -26.01 3.46 -7.18
N ILE A 278 -27.20 3.00 -6.78
CA ILE A 278 -27.84 3.41 -5.52
C ILE A 278 -26.98 3.02 -4.32
N ARG A 279 -26.45 1.79 -4.29
CA ARG A 279 -25.55 1.36 -3.20
C ARG A 279 -24.30 2.23 -3.11
N ALA A 280 -23.71 2.58 -4.24
CA ALA A 280 -22.55 3.46 -4.29
C ALA A 280 -22.90 4.89 -3.81
N ALA A 281 -24.07 5.41 -4.19
CA ALA A 281 -24.57 6.70 -3.70
C ALA A 281 -24.80 6.70 -2.18
N LYS A 282 -25.36 5.62 -1.63
CA LYS A 282 -25.52 5.44 -0.17
C LYS A 282 -24.16 5.41 0.53
N LEU A 283 -23.19 4.65 0.00
CA LEU A 283 -21.83 4.61 0.56
C LEU A 283 -21.18 6.00 0.53
N LEU A 284 -21.31 6.74 -0.57
CA LEU A 284 -20.80 8.10 -0.70
C LEU A 284 -21.40 9.05 0.36
N ALA A 285 -22.72 8.99 0.54
CA ALA A 285 -23.44 9.75 1.58
C ALA A 285 -22.94 9.41 2.99
N VAL A 286 -22.75 8.11 3.29
CA VAL A 286 -22.24 7.65 4.59
C VAL A 286 -20.81 8.12 4.84
N LEU A 287 -19.92 8.03 3.85
CA LEU A 287 -18.54 8.51 3.98
C LEU A 287 -18.49 10.02 4.27
N LYS A 288 -19.30 10.81 3.55
CA LYS A 288 -19.46 12.26 3.78
C LYS A 288 -19.96 12.54 5.20
N GLY A 289 -21.00 11.82 5.63
CA GLY A 289 -21.62 12.00 6.94
C GLY A 289 -20.75 11.62 8.14
N MET A 290 -19.91 10.58 8.01
CA MET A 290 -19.02 10.13 9.11
C MET A 290 -17.73 10.94 9.22
N GLY A 291 -17.41 11.79 8.24
CA GLY A 291 -16.28 12.72 8.30
C GLY A 291 -15.04 12.30 7.50
N TYR A 292 -15.19 11.53 6.41
CA TYR A 292 -14.12 11.43 5.41
C TYR A 292 -13.92 12.79 4.71
N SER A 293 -12.68 13.10 4.33
CA SER A 293 -12.34 14.31 3.56
C SER A 293 -12.81 14.24 2.11
N GLY A 294 -13.17 13.05 1.63
CA GLY A 294 -13.60 12.83 0.27
C GLY A 294 -13.92 11.38 -0.07
N ALA A 295 -14.15 11.14 -1.35
CA ALA A 295 -14.36 9.82 -1.91
C ALA A 295 -13.57 9.61 -3.21
N HIS A 296 -13.16 8.37 -3.41
CA HIS A 296 -12.51 7.90 -4.62
C HIS A 296 -13.42 6.90 -5.33
N ILE A 297 -14.06 7.33 -6.41
CA ILE A 297 -15.09 6.56 -7.10
C ILE A 297 -14.45 5.75 -8.23
N GLY A 298 -14.82 4.49 -8.37
CA GLY A 298 -14.33 3.65 -9.46
C GLY A 298 -15.34 2.58 -9.84
N GLY A 299 -15.23 2.05 -11.05
CA GLY A 299 -16.08 0.94 -11.49
C GLY A 299 -15.98 0.68 -12.99
N PRO A 300 -16.02 -0.59 -13.42
CA PRO A 300 -15.93 -0.94 -14.82
C PRO A 300 -17.14 -0.44 -15.61
N GLY A 301 -16.90 0.40 -16.63
CA GLY A 301 -17.90 0.79 -17.62
C GLY A 301 -18.93 1.81 -17.15
N LEU A 302 -18.59 2.64 -16.16
CA LEU A 302 -19.44 3.76 -15.74
C LEU A 302 -19.46 4.85 -16.82
N SER A 303 -20.67 5.27 -17.21
CA SER A 303 -20.88 6.42 -18.11
C SER A 303 -20.96 7.73 -17.33
N TYR A 304 -20.98 8.85 -18.05
CA TYR A 304 -21.20 10.16 -17.43
C TYR A 304 -22.57 10.24 -16.75
N ASP A 305 -23.61 9.70 -17.39
CA ASP A 305 -24.97 9.70 -16.83
C ASP A 305 -25.06 8.82 -15.57
N ASP A 306 -24.30 7.73 -15.51
CA ASP A 306 -24.20 6.90 -14.30
C ASP A 306 -23.56 7.68 -13.15
N MET A 307 -22.53 8.47 -13.45
CA MET A 307 -21.87 9.34 -12.48
C MET A 307 -22.79 10.46 -12.01
N ASP A 308 -23.50 11.12 -12.92
CA ASP A 308 -24.47 12.15 -12.58
C ASP A 308 -25.60 11.60 -11.68
N PHE A 309 -26.15 10.45 -12.04
CA PHE A 309 -27.15 9.76 -11.23
C PHE A 309 -26.61 9.43 -9.83
N LEU A 310 -25.40 8.86 -9.74
CA LEU A 310 -24.78 8.50 -8.47
C LEU A 310 -24.59 9.72 -7.57
N LEU A 311 -23.98 10.78 -8.10
CA LEU A 311 -23.66 11.99 -7.34
C LEU A 311 -24.93 12.70 -6.87
N THR A 312 -25.91 12.86 -7.76
CA THR A 312 -27.21 13.47 -7.43
C THR A 312 -27.98 12.64 -6.39
N SER A 313 -28.00 11.31 -6.55
CA SER A 313 -28.63 10.43 -5.56
C SER A 313 -27.94 10.51 -4.20
N SER A 314 -26.61 10.65 -4.17
CA SER A 314 -25.87 10.75 -2.91
C SER A 314 -26.24 12.01 -2.12
N GLU A 315 -26.47 13.14 -2.79
CA GLU A 315 -26.87 14.37 -2.10
C GLU A 315 -28.29 14.24 -1.50
N HIS A 316 -29.18 13.51 -2.16
CA HIS A 316 -30.50 13.18 -1.60
C HIS A 316 -30.39 12.31 -0.33
N TYR A 317 -29.44 11.36 -0.31
CA TYR A 317 -29.21 10.47 0.83
C TYR A 317 -28.41 11.09 1.98
N ALA A 318 -27.66 12.17 1.72
CA ALA A 318 -26.73 12.76 2.69
C ALA A 318 -27.37 13.16 4.04
N PRO A 319 -28.57 13.77 4.11
CA PRO A 319 -29.17 14.18 5.38
C PRO A 319 -29.49 13.00 6.32
N GLN A 320 -29.80 11.83 5.74
CA GLN A 320 -30.25 10.62 6.45
C GLN A 320 -29.18 9.52 6.48
N TRP A 321 -27.91 9.89 6.28
CA TRP A 321 -26.81 8.91 6.11
C TRP A 321 -26.72 7.87 7.24
N ARG A 322 -27.11 8.22 8.47
CA ARG A 322 -27.08 7.30 9.62
C ARG A 322 -28.03 6.11 9.43
N GLU A 323 -29.17 6.31 8.78
CA GLU A 323 -30.14 5.25 8.51
C GLU A 323 -29.62 4.26 7.44
N LEU A 324 -28.65 4.70 6.63
CA LEU A 324 -28.07 3.91 5.55
C LEU A 324 -26.95 2.96 6.01
N ILE A 325 -26.49 3.07 7.26
CA ILE A 325 -25.35 2.27 7.78
C ILE A 325 -25.60 0.78 7.59
N GLY A 326 -26.82 0.30 7.86
CA GLY A 326 -27.19 -1.10 7.68
C GLY A 326 -27.05 -1.59 6.23
N ASP A 327 -27.33 -0.72 5.25
CA ASP A 327 -27.32 -1.07 3.82
C ASP A 327 -25.92 -1.27 3.24
N ILE A 328 -24.88 -0.87 3.97
CA ILE A 328 -23.47 -0.89 3.54
C ILE A 328 -22.54 -1.50 4.60
N SER A 329 -23.06 -2.38 5.45
CA SER A 329 -22.32 -3.07 6.52
C SER A 329 -22.21 -4.57 6.26
N PHE A 330 -21.47 -4.95 5.20
CA PHE A 330 -21.22 -6.34 4.83
C PHE A 330 -19.94 -6.89 5.47
N GLY A 331 -19.86 -6.84 6.80
CA GLY A 331 -18.71 -7.35 7.54
C GLY A 331 -18.64 -8.89 7.56
N HIS A 332 -17.43 -9.44 7.73
CA HIS A 332 -17.27 -10.87 8.01
C HIS A 332 -17.83 -11.19 9.41
N PRO A 333 -18.67 -12.23 9.59
CA PRO A 333 -19.31 -12.53 10.89
C PRO A 333 -18.32 -12.72 12.03
N GLU A 334 -17.22 -13.42 11.76
CA GLU A 334 -16.13 -13.66 12.72
C GLU A 334 -14.92 -12.75 12.48
N GLY A 335 -15.12 -11.63 11.79
CA GLY A 335 -14.05 -10.70 11.49
C GLY A 335 -13.53 -10.00 12.75
N PHE A 336 -12.23 -9.82 12.85
CA PHE A 336 -11.59 -8.97 13.85
C PHE A 336 -11.93 -7.50 13.58
N TYR A 337 -12.36 -6.79 14.61
CA TYR A 337 -12.50 -5.33 14.62
C TYR A 337 -11.65 -4.75 15.73
N TYR A 338 -10.91 -3.68 15.44
CA TYR A 338 -10.04 -3.02 16.40
C TYR A 338 -10.82 -2.32 17.51
N PHE A 339 -12.06 -1.92 17.25
CA PHE A 339 -12.93 -1.24 18.22
C PHE A 339 -14.21 -2.03 18.51
N GLU A 340 -14.73 -1.91 19.72
CA GLU A 340 -15.99 -2.52 20.13
C GLU A 340 -17.17 -2.01 19.29
N LYS A 341 -18.19 -2.85 19.08
CA LYS A 341 -19.37 -2.49 18.30
C LYS A 341 -20.30 -1.63 19.15
N ASP A 342 -20.78 -0.53 18.58
CA ASP A 342 -21.93 0.18 19.14
C ASP A 342 -23.22 -0.46 18.62
N ALA A 343 -24.00 -1.08 19.52
CA ALA A 343 -25.25 -1.73 19.15
C ALA A 343 -26.32 -0.75 18.67
N ALA A 344 -26.29 0.50 19.14
CA ALA A 344 -27.30 1.50 18.79
C ALA A 344 -27.08 2.07 17.37
N SER A 345 -25.85 2.46 17.04
CA SER A 345 -25.54 3.02 15.72
C SER A 345 -25.13 1.99 14.67
N GLY A 346 -24.78 0.76 15.08
CA GLY A 346 -24.19 -0.25 14.21
C GLY A 346 -22.71 -0.01 13.86
N LEU A 347 -22.12 1.09 14.33
CA LEU A 347 -20.71 1.45 14.10
C LEU A 347 -19.80 0.99 15.25
N ASN A 348 -18.81 1.81 15.63
CA ASN A 348 -17.81 1.48 16.64
C ASN A 348 -17.89 2.45 17.82
N LEU A 349 -17.66 1.94 19.02
CA LEU A 349 -17.28 2.74 20.19
C LEU A 349 -15.78 3.05 20.11
N PRO A 350 -15.29 4.18 20.67
CA PRO A 350 -13.86 4.50 20.72
C PRO A 350 -13.08 3.66 21.77
N ILE A 351 -13.51 2.42 21.99
CA ILE A 351 -12.96 1.48 22.96
C ILE A 351 -12.27 0.35 22.18
N PRO A 352 -10.93 0.24 22.22
CA PRO A 352 -10.23 -0.82 21.52
C PRO A 352 -10.60 -2.20 22.08
N THR A 353 -10.76 -3.18 21.20
CA THR A 353 -10.95 -4.58 21.60
C THR A 353 -9.66 -5.16 22.14
N VAL A 354 -9.79 -6.18 23.01
CA VAL A 354 -8.63 -6.95 23.47
C VAL A 354 -8.12 -7.80 22.30
N ARG A 355 -6.92 -7.49 21.81
CA ARG A 355 -6.21 -8.33 20.82
C ARG A 355 -5.95 -9.71 21.43
N SER A 356 -6.17 -10.77 20.64
CA SER A 356 -6.14 -12.14 21.17
C SER A 356 -4.78 -12.47 21.79
N SER A 357 -4.71 -13.10 22.97
CA SER A 357 -3.42 -13.56 23.53
C SER A 357 -2.88 -14.81 22.82
N ALA A 358 -3.75 -15.49 22.06
CA ALA A 358 -3.51 -16.82 21.53
C ALA A 358 -2.66 -16.81 20.26
N ILE A 359 -1.39 -17.17 20.41
CA ILE A 359 -0.63 -17.81 19.34
C ILE A 359 -0.24 -19.18 19.87
N GLN A 360 -0.82 -20.24 19.28
CA GLN A 360 -0.50 -21.62 19.64
C GLN A 360 0.97 -21.90 19.28
N GLY A 361 1.76 -22.26 20.29
CA GLY A 361 3.13 -22.75 20.17
C GLY A 361 4.20 -21.74 20.62
N LYS A 362 5.04 -22.14 21.58
CA LYS A 362 6.24 -21.37 21.96
C LYS A 362 7.15 -21.26 20.73
N GLN A 363 7.39 -20.04 20.24
CA GLN A 363 8.33 -19.77 19.15
C GLN A 363 9.78 -19.84 19.66
N ILE A 364 10.19 -20.99 20.20
CA ILE A 364 11.49 -21.19 20.87
C ILE A 364 12.65 -20.75 19.96
N GLY A 365 12.60 -21.10 18.67
CA GLY A 365 13.61 -20.69 17.70
C GLY A 365 13.71 -19.17 17.50
N PHE A 366 12.58 -18.46 17.54
CA PHE A 366 12.58 -17.00 17.47
C PHE A 366 13.18 -16.37 18.74
N ILE A 367 12.78 -16.85 19.92
CA ILE A 367 13.31 -16.37 21.21
C ILE A 367 14.82 -16.63 21.29
N LEU A 368 15.27 -17.83 20.89
CA LEU A 368 16.68 -18.17 20.83
C LEU A 368 17.43 -17.25 19.87
N ALA A 369 16.88 -16.99 18.68
CA ALA A 369 17.48 -16.08 17.70
C ALA A 369 17.60 -14.64 18.24
N CYS A 370 16.56 -14.13 18.92
CA CYS A 370 16.62 -12.85 19.62
C CYS A 370 17.74 -12.84 20.66
N HIS A 371 17.84 -13.88 21.48
CA HIS A 371 18.86 -13.97 22.54
C HIS A 371 20.28 -14.02 21.96
N MET A 372 20.50 -14.84 20.92
CA MET A 372 21.77 -14.89 20.20
C MET A 372 22.13 -13.53 19.59
N HIS A 373 21.16 -12.84 18.97
CA HIS A 373 21.39 -11.51 18.43
C HIS A 373 21.78 -10.50 19.52
N GLN A 374 21.14 -10.54 20.68
CA GLN A 374 21.49 -9.68 21.81
C GLN A 374 22.91 -9.96 22.35
N LEU A 375 23.36 -11.22 22.36
CA LEU A 375 24.70 -11.57 22.85
C LEU A 375 25.82 -11.18 21.89
N PHE A 376 25.58 -11.31 20.58
CA PHE A 376 26.62 -11.23 19.55
C PHE A 376 26.58 -9.97 18.67
N PHE A 377 25.41 -9.34 18.52
CA PHE A 377 25.20 -8.24 17.57
C PHE A 377 24.68 -6.95 18.23
N ASN A 378 24.28 -6.98 19.51
CA ASN A 378 24.09 -5.74 20.28
C ASN A 378 25.45 -5.20 20.73
N GLU A 379 25.72 -3.90 20.61
CA GLU A 379 26.98 -3.27 21.04
C GLU A 379 27.31 -3.50 22.53
N GLN A 380 26.28 -3.73 23.36
CA GLN A 380 26.41 -4.05 24.79
C GLN A 380 26.44 -5.57 25.08
N GLY A 381 26.41 -6.40 24.03
CA GLY A 381 26.38 -7.86 24.15
C GLY A 381 27.72 -8.44 24.58
N LEU A 382 27.66 -9.53 25.37
CA LEU A 382 28.84 -10.20 25.96
C LEU A 382 29.89 -10.61 24.93
N PHE A 383 29.47 -11.05 23.75
CA PHE A 383 30.36 -11.57 22.71
C PHE A 383 30.53 -10.61 21.53
N PHE A 384 29.97 -9.40 21.59
CA PHE A 384 30.02 -8.42 20.50
C PHE A 384 31.46 -8.12 20.07
N SER A 385 32.31 -7.70 20.99
CA SER A 385 33.70 -7.31 20.70
C SER A 385 34.52 -8.48 20.16
N SER A 386 34.36 -9.67 20.73
CA SER A 386 35.08 -10.88 20.30
C SER A 386 34.65 -11.31 18.89
N LEU A 387 33.34 -11.34 18.61
CA LEU A 387 32.84 -11.69 17.29
C LEU A 387 33.23 -10.65 16.25
N LYS A 388 33.10 -9.36 16.57
CA LYS A 388 33.56 -8.26 15.71
C LYS A 388 35.02 -8.45 15.33
N SER A 389 35.90 -8.61 16.32
CA SER A 389 37.34 -8.77 16.07
C SER A 389 37.63 -10.00 15.21
N ALA A 390 36.97 -11.13 15.48
CA ALA A 390 37.14 -12.36 14.71
C ALA A 390 36.69 -12.19 13.24
N CYS A 391 35.52 -11.59 13.00
CA CYS A 391 35.00 -11.35 11.66
C CYS A 391 35.93 -10.43 10.85
N LEU A 392 36.37 -9.31 11.43
CA LEU A 392 37.22 -8.35 10.71
C LEU A 392 38.62 -8.92 10.43
N THR A 393 39.20 -9.66 11.37
CA THR A 393 40.52 -10.31 11.17
C THR A 393 40.44 -11.38 10.08
N LEU A 394 39.35 -12.15 10.03
CA LEU A 394 39.15 -13.18 9.01
C LEU A 394 38.90 -12.57 7.62
N GLU A 395 38.20 -11.43 7.53
CA GLU A 395 37.96 -10.70 6.28
C GLU A 395 39.27 -10.21 5.65
N GLU A 396 40.23 -9.75 6.45
CA GLU A 396 41.55 -9.32 5.95
C GLU A 396 42.47 -10.50 5.57
N SER A 397 42.08 -11.72 5.92
CA SER A 397 42.87 -12.93 5.69
C SER A 397 42.48 -13.66 4.39
N ARG A 398 43.28 -14.66 4.01
CA ARG A 398 42.93 -15.58 2.90
C ARG A 398 41.68 -16.44 3.18
N LEU A 399 41.12 -16.38 4.40
CA LEU A 399 39.95 -17.16 4.83
C LEU A 399 38.63 -16.38 4.71
N ALA A 400 38.60 -15.17 4.15
CA ALA A 400 37.39 -14.37 3.98
C ALA A 400 36.24 -15.15 3.30
N HIS A 401 36.55 -15.89 2.22
CA HIS A 401 35.57 -16.75 1.55
C HIS A 401 35.06 -17.89 2.42
N SER A 402 35.87 -18.42 3.33
CA SER A 402 35.44 -19.46 4.27
C SER A 402 34.49 -18.91 5.32
N LEU A 403 34.71 -17.67 5.81
CA LEU A 403 33.80 -16.97 6.70
C LEU A 403 32.43 -16.75 6.05
N ASP A 404 32.41 -16.21 4.82
CA ASP A 404 31.16 -15.99 4.08
C ASP A 404 30.38 -17.29 3.87
N ARG A 405 31.05 -18.37 3.44
CA ARG A 405 30.40 -19.69 3.26
C ARG A 405 29.88 -20.26 4.58
N PHE A 406 30.61 -20.09 5.67
CA PHE A 406 30.19 -20.55 7.00
C PHE A 406 28.97 -19.78 7.49
N GLU A 407 29.00 -18.45 7.40
CA GLU A 407 27.86 -17.59 7.73
C GLU A 407 26.64 -17.98 6.88
N HIS A 408 26.81 -18.11 5.56
CA HIS A 408 25.73 -18.43 4.66
C HIS A 408 25.13 -19.80 4.99
N LEU A 409 25.95 -20.82 5.27
CA LEU A 409 25.47 -22.15 5.66
C LEU A 409 24.59 -22.09 6.93
N ILE A 410 25.07 -21.43 7.99
CA ILE A 410 24.32 -21.27 9.24
C ILE A 410 22.99 -20.56 8.98
N LYS A 411 23.01 -19.44 8.24
CA LYS A 411 21.80 -18.66 7.99
C LYS A 411 20.87 -19.32 6.98
N PHE A 412 21.39 -20.12 6.06
CA PHE A 412 20.58 -20.92 5.13
C PHE A 412 19.82 -21.99 5.88
N LEU A 413 20.50 -22.78 6.73
CA LEU A 413 19.88 -23.83 7.53
C LEU A 413 18.88 -23.25 8.56
N GLY A 414 19.23 -22.13 9.21
CA GLY A 414 18.38 -21.52 10.24
C GLY A 414 17.20 -20.69 9.70
N PHE A 415 17.40 -19.95 8.61
CA PHE A 415 16.47 -18.89 8.18
C PHE A 415 16.16 -18.90 6.66
N GLY A 416 16.73 -19.84 5.89
CA GLY A 416 16.58 -19.89 4.43
C GLY A 416 17.31 -18.75 3.70
N CYS A 417 18.39 -18.22 4.29
CA CYS A 417 19.14 -17.07 3.76
C CYS A 417 19.50 -17.19 2.27
N ARG A 418 19.36 -16.06 1.55
CA ARG A 418 19.68 -15.93 0.11
C ARG A 418 21.00 -15.18 -0.14
N ASN A 419 21.82 -15.04 0.89
CA ASN A 419 23.11 -14.35 0.91
C ASN A 419 23.03 -12.91 0.34
N CYS A 420 22.18 -12.08 0.94
CA CYS A 420 21.95 -10.73 0.45
C CYS A 420 23.02 -9.71 0.84
N GLY A 421 23.87 -10.04 1.82
CA GLY A 421 24.89 -9.18 2.44
C GLY A 421 24.36 -8.02 3.30
N ASP A 422 23.09 -7.67 3.14
CA ASP A 422 22.40 -6.61 3.89
C ASP A 422 21.25 -7.25 4.70
N CYS A 423 21.54 -7.69 5.93
CA CYS A 423 20.73 -8.66 6.65
C CYS A 423 19.69 -8.02 7.57
N THR A 424 18.41 -8.14 7.21
CA THR A 424 17.28 -7.51 7.95
C THR A 424 16.54 -8.48 8.88
N LEU A 425 17.24 -9.48 9.45
CA LEU A 425 16.59 -10.52 10.25
C LEU A 425 16.05 -9.97 11.58
N ALA A 426 16.80 -9.11 12.26
CA ALA A 426 16.40 -8.59 13.57
C ALA A 426 15.14 -7.71 13.46
N GLU A 427 15.03 -6.95 12.38
CA GLU A 427 13.93 -6.03 12.08
C GLU A 427 12.65 -6.76 11.67
N LEU A 428 12.76 -7.99 11.14
CA LEU A 428 11.66 -8.78 10.58
C LEU A 428 11.45 -10.08 11.33
N ALA A 429 11.59 -10.04 12.65
CA ALA A 429 11.30 -11.14 13.56
C ALA A 429 12.02 -12.46 13.18
N PHE A 430 13.28 -12.34 12.77
CA PHE A 430 14.15 -13.42 12.28
C PHE A 430 13.51 -14.24 11.15
N LEU A 431 12.80 -13.57 10.25
CA LEU A 431 12.33 -14.10 8.98
C LEU A 431 13.05 -13.40 7.84
N CYS A 432 13.67 -14.18 6.95
CA CYS A 432 14.34 -13.62 5.78
C CYS A 432 13.30 -13.19 4.71
N PRO A 433 13.16 -11.90 4.38
CA PRO A 433 12.19 -11.45 3.37
C PRO A 433 12.56 -11.93 1.96
N GLN A 434 13.84 -12.09 1.68
CA GLN A 434 14.36 -12.62 0.40
C GLN A 434 13.95 -14.07 0.16
N ALA A 435 13.80 -14.84 1.24
CA ALA A 435 13.30 -16.21 1.18
C ALA A 435 11.79 -16.27 1.34
N GLY A 436 11.24 -15.35 2.13
CA GLY A 436 9.95 -15.39 2.82
C GLY A 436 8.78 -14.68 2.13
N CYS A 437 9.06 -13.63 1.36
CA CYS A 437 8.07 -12.80 0.69
C CYS A 437 8.20 -12.94 -0.83
N ALA A 438 7.09 -13.19 -1.54
CA ALA A 438 7.09 -13.28 -3.01
C ALA A 438 7.50 -11.97 -3.69
N LYS A 439 7.28 -10.84 -3.01
CA LYS A 439 7.61 -9.48 -3.46
C LYS A 439 8.86 -8.90 -2.78
N TYR A 440 9.58 -9.70 -1.98
CA TYR A 440 10.82 -9.30 -1.30
C TYR A 440 10.73 -8.04 -0.42
N LEU A 441 9.52 -7.68 0.05
CA LEU A 441 9.28 -6.43 0.75
C LEU A 441 9.91 -6.41 2.13
N LEU A 442 10.53 -5.28 2.48
CA LEU A 442 11.04 -5.00 3.83
C LEU A 442 10.00 -4.25 4.69
N ASN A 443 9.15 -3.44 4.06
CA ASN A 443 8.12 -2.63 4.72
C ASN A 443 6.72 -2.95 4.20
N GLY A 444 6.36 -4.24 4.25
CA GLY A 444 5.04 -4.70 3.85
C GLY A 444 3.99 -4.51 4.94
N PRO A 445 2.77 -5.05 4.73
CA PRO A 445 2.36 -5.98 3.67
C PRO A 445 2.09 -5.31 2.30
N CYS A 446 1.85 -6.08 1.23
CA CYS A 446 1.47 -5.55 -0.09
C CYS A 446 -0.01 -5.15 -0.22
N GLY A 447 -0.87 -5.60 0.70
CA GLY A 447 -2.33 -5.39 0.60
C GLY A 447 -3.10 -6.64 0.16
N GLY A 448 -2.48 -7.53 -0.63
CA GLY A 448 -3.19 -8.65 -1.26
C GLY A 448 -3.37 -9.92 -0.43
N SER A 449 -2.85 -9.98 0.80
CA SER A 449 -3.06 -11.17 1.65
C SER A 449 -4.55 -11.39 1.94
N CYS A 450 -4.97 -12.64 2.04
CA CYS A 450 -6.34 -13.03 2.34
C CYS A 450 -6.32 -14.30 3.19
N ASP A 451 -7.09 -14.31 4.27
CA ASP A 451 -7.15 -15.42 5.24
C ASP A 451 -5.75 -15.80 5.75
N GLY A 452 -4.87 -14.79 5.84
CA GLY A 452 -3.47 -14.93 6.24
C GLY A 452 -2.55 -15.63 5.23
N TRP A 453 -3.03 -15.93 4.02
CA TRP A 453 -2.24 -16.48 2.92
C TRP A 453 -1.61 -15.39 2.05
N CYS A 454 -0.51 -15.73 1.38
CA CYS A 454 0.13 -14.87 0.39
C CYS A 454 -0.73 -14.79 -0.88
N GLU A 455 -0.92 -13.60 -1.46
CA GLU A 455 -1.67 -13.41 -2.72
C GLU A 455 -1.13 -14.25 -3.89
N VAL A 456 0.18 -14.52 -3.89
CA VAL A 456 0.86 -15.24 -4.97
C VAL A 456 0.74 -16.77 -4.79
N TYR A 457 0.52 -17.22 -3.56
CA TYR A 457 0.53 -18.63 -3.18
C TYR A 457 -0.62 -18.94 -2.22
N PRO A 458 -1.88 -18.70 -2.62
CA PRO A 458 -3.05 -18.95 -1.80
C PRO A 458 -3.10 -20.43 -1.36
N GLY A 459 -3.42 -20.68 -0.08
CA GLY A 459 -3.47 -22.03 0.52
C GLY A 459 -2.13 -22.79 0.60
N LYS A 460 -1.05 -22.27 -0.02
CA LYS A 460 0.26 -22.94 -0.08
C LYS A 460 1.30 -22.28 0.81
N ARG A 461 1.23 -20.95 0.96
CA ARG A 461 2.23 -20.19 1.71
C ARG A 461 1.59 -19.07 2.51
N ARG A 462 1.76 -19.13 3.84
CA ARG A 462 1.35 -18.07 4.76
C ARG A 462 2.03 -16.75 4.42
N CYS A 463 1.29 -15.65 4.52
CA CYS A 463 1.81 -14.31 4.25
C CYS A 463 3.00 -14.02 5.18
N PHE A 464 4.07 -13.46 4.60
CA PHE A 464 5.29 -13.14 5.34
C PHE A 464 5.01 -12.22 6.54
N PHE A 465 4.25 -11.14 6.33
CA PHE A 465 3.98 -10.14 7.36
C PHE A 465 2.98 -10.61 8.41
N VAL A 466 2.12 -11.58 8.08
CA VAL A 466 1.30 -12.28 9.08
C VAL A 466 2.20 -13.08 10.02
N ARG A 467 3.19 -13.81 9.49
CA ARG A 467 4.16 -14.55 10.30
C ARG A 467 5.05 -13.63 11.14
N VAL A 468 5.46 -12.48 10.61
CA VAL A 468 6.20 -11.45 11.36
C VAL A 468 5.36 -10.96 12.53
N TYR A 469 4.11 -10.57 12.28
CA TYR A 469 3.18 -10.12 13.31
C TYR A 469 3.02 -11.16 14.40
N GLU A 470 2.78 -12.42 14.02
CA GLU A 470 2.59 -13.52 14.98
C GLU A 470 3.83 -13.75 15.85
N ARG A 471 5.03 -13.71 15.28
CA ARG A 471 6.25 -13.84 16.08
C ARG A 471 6.41 -12.71 17.08
N LEU A 472 6.24 -11.46 16.64
CA LEU A 472 6.39 -10.29 17.52
C LEU A 472 5.31 -10.26 18.61
N LYS A 473 4.08 -10.60 18.26
CA LYS A 473 2.96 -10.67 19.19
C LYS A 473 3.17 -11.73 20.28
N SER A 474 3.83 -12.86 19.97
CA SER A 474 4.18 -13.89 20.96
C SER A 474 5.07 -13.37 22.10
N VAL A 475 5.76 -12.25 21.90
CA VAL A 475 6.62 -11.57 22.88
C VAL A 475 6.19 -10.12 23.17
N LYS A 476 4.98 -9.73 22.76
CA LYS A 476 4.39 -8.39 22.96
C LYS A 476 5.20 -7.22 22.36
N LEU A 477 5.82 -7.43 21.20
CA LEU A 477 6.62 -6.43 20.47
C LEU A 477 6.01 -6.01 19.12
N GLU A 478 4.79 -6.43 18.82
CA GLU A 478 4.13 -6.19 17.53
C GLU A 478 3.94 -4.70 17.23
N ASP A 479 3.67 -3.87 18.23
CA ASP A 479 3.46 -2.43 18.06
C ASP A 479 4.73 -1.70 17.62
N GLY A 480 5.91 -2.30 17.82
CA GLY A 480 7.18 -1.80 17.27
C GLY A 480 7.16 -1.69 15.75
N MET A 481 6.30 -2.45 15.06
CA MET A 481 6.18 -2.39 13.60
C MET A 481 5.60 -1.07 13.10
N ALA A 482 4.95 -0.27 13.92
CA ALA A 482 4.50 1.07 13.54
C ALA A 482 5.67 2.08 13.42
N LYS A 483 6.81 1.80 14.05
CA LYS A 483 7.92 2.75 14.18
C LYS A 483 8.99 2.52 13.12
N GLY A 484 9.45 3.61 12.52
CA GLY A 484 10.51 3.61 11.51
C GLY A 484 10.19 2.71 10.31
N PHE A 485 11.12 2.60 9.38
CA PHE A 485 11.04 1.62 8.31
C PHE A 485 12.43 1.13 7.94
N VAL A 486 12.54 -0.12 7.51
CA VAL A 486 13.83 -0.71 7.13
C VAL A 486 14.28 -0.06 5.82
N PRO A 487 15.51 0.48 5.69
CA PRO A 487 15.99 1.08 4.44
C PRO A 487 15.99 0.08 3.25
N PRO A 488 16.06 0.56 2.00
CA PRO A 488 16.20 -0.32 0.85
C PRO A 488 17.47 -1.17 0.93
N ARG A 489 17.39 -2.40 0.47
CA ARG A 489 18.56 -3.28 0.35
C ARG A 489 19.66 -2.62 -0.49
N ASN A 490 20.90 -2.70 -0.02
CA ASN A 490 22.09 -2.37 -0.78
C ASN A 490 22.54 -3.58 -1.63
N TRP A 491 22.35 -3.50 -2.95
CA TRP A 491 22.72 -4.57 -3.88
C TRP A 491 24.24 -4.70 -4.08
N ALA A 492 25.05 -3.70 -3.73
CA ALA A 492 26.51 -3.79 -3.78
C ALA A 492 27.06 -4.83 -2.80
N LEU A 493 26.29 -5.18 -1.76
CA LEU A 493 26.66 -6.18 -0.76
C LEU A 493 26.20 -7.60 -1.15
N ASN A 494 25.57 -7.79 -2.31
CA ASN A 494 25.04 -9.09 -2.70
C ASN A 494 26.14 -10.16 -2.76
N GLN A 495 25.89 -11.34 -2.16
CA GLN A 495 26.87 -12.43 -2.01
C GLN A 495 28.12 -12.06 -1.20
N THR A 496 27.96 -11.22 -0.17
CA THR A 496 29.03 -10.91 0.80
C THR A 496 28.56 -11.19 2.22
N SER A 497 29.52 -11.32 3.14
CA SER A 497 29.24 -11.58 4.56
C SER A 497 28.45 -10.43 5.18
N SER A 498 27.23 -10.73 5.66
CA SER A 498 26.43 -9.72 6.35
C SER A 498 26.88 -9.50 7.79
N TRP A 499 27.67 -10.41 8.39
CA TRP A 499 28.33 -10.13 9.67
C TRP A 499 29.41 -9.06 9.54
N VAL A 500 30.29 -9.20 8.55
CA VAL A 500 31.34 -8.20 8.25
C VAL A 500 30.69 -6.86 7.93
N ASN A 501 29.70 -6.84 7.02
CA ASN A 501 29.02 -5.60 6.64
C ASN A 501 28.31 -4.91 7.81
N PHE A 502 27.73 -5.67 8.76
CA PHE A 502 27.14 -5.12 9.97
C PHE A 502 28.21 -4.47 10.87
N PHE A 503 29.31 -5.15 11.14
CA PHE A 503 30.36 -4.64 12.04
C PHE A 503 31.13 -3.44 11.49
N GLU A 504 31.26 -3.36 10.17
CA GLU A 504 31.84 -2.21 9.47
C GLU A 504 30.82 -1.13 9.12
N ARG A 505 29.54 -1.34 9.44
CA ARG A 505 28.44 -0.43 9.13
C ARG A 505 28.32 -0.11 7.63
N ARG A 506 28.61 -1.09 6.77
CA ARG A 506 28.40 -1.02 5.31
C ARG A 506 26.92 -1.24 4.94
N ASP A 507 26.18 -1.92 5.82
CA ASP A 507 24.78 -2.32 5.60
C ASP A 507 23.78 -1.22 6.01
N HIS A 508 22.49 -1.54 5.95
CA HIS A 508 21.41 -0.59 6.28
C HIS A 508 21.48 -0.03 7.71
N THR A 509 22.20 -0.65 8.64
CA THR A 509 22.37 -0.15 10.01
C THR A 509 23.37 1.02 10.10
N GLY A 510 24.20 1.19 9.07
CA GLY A 510 25.15 2.30 8.94
C GLY A 510 24.67 3.46 8.08
N ALA A 511 23.62 3.28 7.27
CA ALA A 511 23.24 4.19 6.19
C ALA A 511 22.72 5.58 6.62
N ASP A 512 22.43 5.78 7.90
CA ASP A 512 21.93 7.04 8.48
C ASP A 512 23.00 7.85 9.23
N LYS A 513 24.30 7.54 9.05
CA LYS A 513 25.43 8.29 9.64
C LYS A 513 26.31 8.99 8.61
#